data_AF-A0A921F4W3-F1
#
_entry.id   AF-A0A921F4W3-F1
#
_cell.length_a   1.000
_cell.length_b   1.000
_cell.length_c   1.000
_cell.angle_alpha   90.00
_cell.angle_beta   90.00
_cell.angle_gamma   90.00
#
_symmetry.space_group_name_H-M   'P 1'
#
loop_
_entity.id
_entity.type
_entity.pdbx_description
1 polymer ?
#
loop_
_entity_poly.entity_id
_entity_poly.type
_entity_poly.pdbx_seq_one_letter_code
_entity_poly.pdbx_strand_id
1 'polypeptide(L)'
;MTSSEPDFAPATALRRVLPLLRCPVCGHELTEYDGGAPGPRVRTLGCSEGHRFDTAKQGYVTLLGSAGRTGGGDDAAQLDKRELVLSTGHFDPLVDRLVDAVRPALGDGGVLLDCGAGTGFYLSRILNICDRATGIGTEISAAAARRLAKAHPRAASVVADTWRGLPVADGSIDALAVVFAPRNAAEFARCLRPGGLLVVAWPSQDHLSPLREELGMLNIEKGKETRLGAELETHFDFDEEGSSTVTSNLRLSADEAVGIALMGPSGARIGEEDMRRRVEGLGREVFPAALSVNVSVLRRR
;
A
#
# COMPACT_ATOMS: atom_id res chain seq x y z
N MET A 1 -24.90 29.55 6.12
CA MET A 1 -24.42 28.63 7.15
C MET A 1 -23.19 27.93 6.58
N THR A 2 -22.02 28.48 6.88
CA THR A 2 -20.73 27.97 6.42
C THR A 2 -20.43 26.68 7.19
N SER A 3 -20.52 25.54 6.51
CA SER A 3 -20.03 24.27 7.03
C SER A 3 -18.52 24.36 7.16
N SER A 4 -18.04 24.50 8.39
CA SER A 4 -16.64 24.37 8.74
C SER A 4 -16.20 22.93 8.47
N GLU A 5 -15.42 22.69 7.43
CA GLU A 5 -14.64 21.46 7.30
C GLU A 5 -13.71 21.36 8.52
N PRO A 6 -13.67 20.23 9.25
CA PRO A 6 -12.78 20.09 10.38
C PRO A 6 -11.34 20.06 9.89
N ASP A 7 -10.49 20.86 10.52
CA ASP A 7 -9.05 20.98 10.29
C ASP A 7 -8.36 19.65 10.68
N PHE A 8 -8.39 18.65 9.80
CA PHE A 8 -7.80 17.34 10.06
C PHE A 8 -6.31 17.34 9.70
N ALA A 9 -5.47 17.69 10.66
CA ALA A 9 -4.03 17.51 10.52
C ALA A 9 -3.65 16.01 10.50
N PRO A 10 -2.74 15.56 9.61
CA PRO A 10 -2.23 14.18 9.52
C PRO A 10 -1.88 13.49 10.84
N ALA A 11 -1.45 14.27 11.84
CA ALA A 11 -1.05 13.76 13.15
C ALA A 11 -2.19 13.17 13.99
N THR A 12 -3.45 13.41 13.61
CA THR A 12 -4.61 12.79 14.27
C THR A 12 -4.81 11.34 13.87
N ALA A 13 -4.39 10.92 12.68
CA ALA A 13 -4.53 9.53 12.23
C ALA A 13 -3.67 8.58 13.08
N LEU A 14 -2.41 8.95 13.32
CA LEU A 14 -1.49 8.12 14.11
C LEU A 14 -1.99 7.90 15.55
N ARG A 15 -2.53 8.95 16.19
CA ARG A 15 -3.15 8.86 17.52
C ARG A 15 -4.31 7.88 17.55
N ARG A 16 -5.17 7.88 16.53
CA ARG A 16 -6.34 6.98 16.45
C ARG A 16 -5.96 5.51 16.37
N VAL A 17 -4.86 5.19 15.67
CA VAL A 17 -4.43 3.80 15.48
C VAL A 17 -3.40 3.35 16.52
N LEU A 18 -2.95 4.23 17.41
CA LEU A 18 -1.91 3.93 18.38
C LEU A 18 -2.18 2.68 19.23
N PRO A 19 -3.40 2.44 19.75
CA PRO A 19 -3.71 1.20 20.48
C PRO A 19 -3.52 -0.08 19.65
N LEU A 20 -3.52 0.04 18.32
CA LEU A 20 -3.35 -1.06 17.37
C LEU A 20 -1.88 -1.29 17.01
N LEU A 21 -0.97 -0.38 17.38
CA LEU A 21 0.45 -0.51 17.07
C LEU A 21 1.18 -1.28 18.18
N ARG A 22 2.25 -1.97 17.80
CA ARG A 22 3.12 -2.71 18.71
C ARG A 22 4.56 -2.30 18.54
N CYS A 23 5.30 -2.33 19.65
CA CYS A 23 6.73 -2.07 19.65
C CYS A 23 7.44 -3.12 18.79
N PRO A 24 8.18 -2.73 17.75
CA PRO A 24 8.83 -3.69 16.85
C PRO A 24 10.05 -4.38 17.49
N VAL A 25 10.37 -4.07 18.76
CA VAL A 25 11.49 -4.67 19.50
C VAL A 25 11.01 -5.71 20.51
N CYS A 26 9.99 -5.38 21.32
CA CYS A 26 9.49 -6.28 22.38
C CYS A 26 8.04 -6.74 22.18
N GLY A 27 7.33 -6.24 21.17
CA GLY A 27 5.93 -6.61 20.91
C GLY A 27 4.91 -5.99 21.87
N HIS A 28 5.31 -5.19 22.85
CA HIS A 28 4.38 -4.52 23.77
C HIS A 28 3.63 -3.35 23.12
N GLU A 29 2.53 -2.94 23.76
CA GLU A 29 1.74 -1.78 23.34
C GLU A 29 2.60 -0.49 23.27
N LEU A 30 2.30 0.33 22.27
CA LEU A 30 2.86 1.67 22.14
C LEU A 30 1.86 2.70 22.68
N THR A 31 2.37 3.63 23.47
CA THR A 31 1.63 4.77 24.03
C THR A 31 2.33 6.07 23.65
N GLU A 32 1.63 7.20 23.77
CA GLU A 32 2.27 8.50 23.60
C GLU A 32 3.24 8.69 24.77
N TYR A 33 4.52 8.84 24.44
CA TYR A 33 5.54 9.16 25.42
C TYR A 33 5.67 10.67 25.53
N ASP A 34 5.03 11.24 26.54
CA ASP A 34 5.09 12.67 26.82
C ASP A 34 6.39 13.03 27.56
N GLY A 35 7.38 13.49 26.79
CA GLY A 35 8.54 14.23 27.30
C GLY A 35 8.34 15.76 27.28
N GLY A 36 7.13 16.27 26.98
CA GLY A 36 6.85 17.70 26.82
C GLY A 36 5.36 18.05 26.91
N ALA A 37 5.02 19.34 26.77
CA ALA A 37 3.64 19.82 26.90
C ALA A 37 2.68 19.21 25.84
N PRO A 38 1.41 18.95 26.19
CA PRO A 38 0.42 18.38 25.28
C PRO A 38 0.30 19.24 24.01
N GLY A 39 0.38 18.59 22.84
CA GLY A 39 0.29 19.24 21.55
C GLY A 39 -0.66 18.52 20.59
N PRO A 40 -1.01 19.17 19.47
CA PRO A 40 -1.93 18.59 18.48
C PRO A 40 -1.33 17.38 17.74
N ARG A 41 -0.04 17.08 17.94
CA ARG A 41 0.67 15.99 17.29
C ARG A 41 1.25 15.04 18.31
N VAL A 42 1.13 13.75 18.03
CA VAL A 42 1.96 12.71 18.66
C VAL A 42 3.41 13.01 18.33
N ARG A 43 4.29 13.08 19.33
CA ARG A 43 5.73 13.39 19.11
C ARG A 43 6.58 12.13 19.14
N THR A 44 6.41 11.34 20.18
CA THR A 44 7.20 10.13 20.43
C THR A 44 6.26 9.03 20.90
N LEU A 45 6.42 7.84 20.33
CA LEU A 45 5.77 6.63 20.81
C LEU A 45 6.72 5.89 21.76
N GLY A 46 6.18 5.27 22.81
CA GLY A 46 6.97 4.47 23.74
C GLY A 46 6.25 3.24 24.25
N CYS A 47 7.01 2.20 24.58
CA CYS A 47 6.50 1.01 25.28
C CYS A 47 6.96 0.97 26.75
N SER A 48 6.41 0.02 27.52
CA SER A 48 6.74 -0.23 28.93
C SER A 48 8.23 -0.56 29.14
N GLU A 49 8.87 -1.20 28.16
CA GLU A 49 10.28 -1.62 28.23
C GLU A 49 11.27 -0.48 27.92
N GLY A 50 10.79 0.75 27.76
CA GLY A 50 11.66 1.92 27.57
C GLY A 50 12.05 2.21 26.11
N HIS A 51 11.66 1.39 25.12
CA HIS A 51 11.88 1.73 23.70
C HIS A 51 11.08 2.96 23.29
N ARG A 52 11.66 3.81 22.44
CA ARG A 52 11.09 5.08 21.97
C ARG A 52 11.22 5.24 20.46
N PHE A 53 10.21 5.83 19.83
CA PHE A 53 10.15 6.05 18.38
C PHE A 53 9.62 7.46 18.10
N ASP A 54 10.46 8.31 17.54
CA ASP A 54 10.07 9.66 17.19
C ASP A 54 9.22 9.67 15.91
N THR A 55 8.17 10.47 15.93
CA THR A 55 7.37 10.77 14.76
C THR A 55 8.09 11.83 13.92
N ALA A 56 8.17 11.59 12.62
CA ALA A 56 8.74 12.56 11.70
C ALA A 56 7.81 13.78 11.59
N LYS A 57 8.38 14.97 11.33
CA LYS A 57 7.61 16.21 11.15
C LYS A 57 6.52 16.13 10.06
N GLN A 58 6.64 15.17 9.15
CA GLN A 58 5.68 14.92 8.07
C GLN A 58 4.52 14.00 8.47
N GLY A 59 4.54 13.42 9.68
CA GLY A 59 3.42 12.67 10.27
C GLY A 59 3.52 11.14 10.22
N TYR A 60 4.66 10.58 9.79
CA TYR A 60 4.90 9.14 9.83
C TYR A 60 5.79 8.75 11.02
N VAL A 61 5.75 7.49 11.42
CA VAL A 61 6.65 6.91 12.43
C VAL A 61 7.41 5.72 11.85
N THR A 62 8.69 5.59 12.21
CA THR A 62 9.50 4.43 11.81
C THR A 62 9.48 3.37 12.90
N LEU A 63 8.91 2.21 12.58
CA LEU A 63 8.79 1.06 13.46
C LEU A 63 9.49 -0.15 12.83
N LEU A 64 10.77 0.04 12.50
CA LEU A 64 11.67 -1.04 12.08
C LEU A 64 12.26 -1.67 13.35
N GLY A 65 12.12 -2.98 13.51
CA GLY A 65 12.72 -3.72 14.63
C GLY A 65 14.25 -3.63 14.63
N SER A 66 14.92 -4.25 15.60
CA SER A 66 16.38 -4.22 15.73
C SER A 66 17.14 -4.75 14.48
N ALA A 67 16.52 -5.64 13.70
CA ALA A 67 17.05 -6.17 12.45
C ALA A 67 16.54 -5.43 11.19
N GLY A 68 15.69 -4.42 11.35
CA GLY A 68 15.12 -3.66 10.24
C GLY A 68 16.15 -2.71 9.65
N ARG A 69 16.25 -2.68 8.32
CA ARG A 69 17.18 -1.80 7.61
C ARG A 69 16.41 -0.68 6.94
N THR A 70 16.89 0.54 7.11
CA THR A 70 16.46 1.68 6.29
C THR A 70 17.09 1.60 4.90
N GLY A 71 16.36 2.02 3.86
CA GLY A 71 16.91 2.15 2.49
C GLY A 71 16.45 1.09 1.49
N GLY A 72 15.21 0.63 1.59
CA GLY A 72 14.52 -0.16 0.55
C GLY A 72 13.30 0.58 -0.02
N GLY A 73 12.76 0.09 -1.14
CA GLY A 73 11.59 0.65 -1.83
C GLY A 73 11.92 1.78 -2.80
N ASP A 74 10.88 2.44 -3.31
CA ASP A 74 10.98 3.50 -4.33
C ASP A 74 11.65 4.76 -3.77
N ASP A 75 12.53 5.37 -4.58
CA ASP A 75 13.10 6.70 -4.33
C ASP A 75 12.14 7.84 -4.73
N ALA A 76 12.55 9.09 -4.52
CA ALA A 76 11.71 10.24 -4.85
C ALA A 76 11.35 10.33 -6.35
N ALA A 77 12.26 10.01 -7.25
CA ALA A 77 12.03 10.11 -8.68
C ALA A 77 11.07 9.02 -9.16
N GLN A 78 11.23 7.79 -8.66
CA GLN A 78 10.29 6.70 -8.94
C GLN A 78 8.88 7.00 -8.41
N LEU A 79 8.79 7.59 -7.21
CA LEU A 79 7.50 8.01 -6.66
C LEU A 79 6.83 9.11 -7.48
N ASP A 80 7.60 10.03 -8.08
CA ASP A 80 7.04 11.04 -9.00
C ASP A 80 6.45 10.40 -10.26
N LYS A 81 7.11 9.39 -10.84
CA LYS A 81 6.56 8.62 -11.97
C LYS A 81 5.30 7.87 -11.58
N ARG A 82 5.29 7.28 -10.37
CA ARG A 82 4.14 6.57 -9.83
C ARG A 82 2.94 7.50 -9.68
N GLU A 83 3.13 8.68 -9.10
CA GLU A 83 2.05 9.68 -8.95
C GLU A 83 1.57 10.21 -10.29
N LEU A 84 2.48 10.49 -11.23
CA LEU A 84 2.13 10.88 -12.60
C LEU A 84 1.15 9.88 -13.19
N VAL A 85 1.51 8.59 -13.20
CA VAL A 85 0.67 7.52 -13.78
C VAL A 85 -0.63 7.35 -13.00
N LEU A 86 -0.59 7.22 -11.68
CA LEU A 86 -1.79 6.93 -10.89
C LEU A 86 -2.79 8.09 -10.90
N SER A 87 -2.35 9.32 -11.18
CA SER A 87 -3.23 10.49 -11.32
C SER A 87 -4.06 10.53 -12.60
N THR A 88 -3.75 9.69 -13.60
CA THR A 88 -4.43 9.68 -14.92
C THR A 88 -5.81 9.00 -14.92
N GLY A 89 -6.15 8.29 -13.85
CA GLY A 89 -7.36 7.47 -13.77
C GLY A 89 -7.24 6.09 -14.43
N HIS A 90 -6.11 5.75 -15.08
CA HIS A 90 -5.89 4.43 -15.71
C HIS A 90 -6.08 3.26 -14.72
N PHE A 91 -5.86 3.47 -13.42
CA PHE A 91 -6.01 2.48 -12.36
C PHE A 91 -7.34 2.55 -11.60
N ASP A 92 -8.25 3.46 -11.96
CA ASP A 92 -9.55 3.59 -11.29
C ASP A 92 -10.37 2.28 -11.29
N PRO A 93 -10.41 1.47 -12.37
CA PRO A 93 -11.11 0.17 -12.33
C PRO A 93 -10.57 -0.78 -11.26
N LEU A 94 -9.26 -0.72 -10.95
CA LEU A 94 -8.68 -1.49 -9.87
C LEU A 94 -9.07 -0.90 -8.51
N VAL A 95 -9.09 0.42 -8.37
CA VAL A 95 -9.55 1.10 -7.15
C VAL A 95 -10.98 0.70 -6.81
N ASP A 96 -11.90 0.76 -7.78
CA ASP A 96 -13.30 0.40 -7.58
C ASP A 96 -13.44 -1.04 -7.11
N ARG A 97 -12.70 -1.95 -7.76
CA ARG A 97 -12.69 -3.35 -7.38
C ARG A 97 -12.16 -3.59 -5.97
N LEU A 98 -11.10 -2.90 -5.57
CA LEU A 98 -10.51 -2.98 -4.23
C LEU A 98 -11.49 -2.45 -3.17
N VAL A 99 -12.18 -1.35 -3.46
CA VAL A 99 -13.23 -0.79 -2.60
C VAL A 99 -14.32 -1.83 -2.36
N ASP A 100 -14.84 -2.44 -3.42
CA ASP A 100 -15.89 -3.45 -3.31
C ASP A 100 -15.44 -4.68 -2.52
N ALA A 101 -14.17 -5.07 -2.66
CA ALA A 101 -13.60 -6.20 -1.93
C ALA A 101 -13.54 -5.96 -0.40
N VAL A 102 -13.09 -4.77 0.02
CA VAL A 102 -12.83 -4.49 1.44
C VAL A 102 -14.05 -3.96 2.19
N ARG A 103 -14.98 -3.30 1.47
CA ARG A 103 -16.17 -2.66 2.07
C ARG A 103 -16.96 -3.56 3.02
N PRO A 104 -17.22 -4.85 2.72
CA PRO A 104 -17.98 -5.72 3.62
C PRO A 104 -17.35 -5.87 5.01
N ALA A 105 -16.01 -5.82 5.11
CA ALA A 105 -15.30 -5.91 6.38
C ALA A 105 -15.14 -4.56 7.09
N LEU A 106 -15.12 -3.46 6.34
CA LEU A 106 -14.95 -2.12 6.90
C LEU A 106 -16.23 -1.53 7.48
N GLY A 107 -17.42 -1.95 7.01
CA GLY A 107 -18.72 -1.60 7.60
C GLY A 107 -18.84 -0.13 8.02
N ASP A 108 -19.24 0.10 9.28
CA ASP A 108 -19.48 1.43 9.89
C ASP A 108 -18.26 2.02 10.63
N GLY A 109 -17.03 1.56 10.33
CA GLY A 109 -15.82 2.16 10.91
C GLY A 109 -14.65 1.22 11.20
N GLY A 110 -14.53 0.13 10.45
CA GLY A 110 -13.44 -0.83 10.58
C GLY A 110 -12.06 -0.25 10.20
N VAL A 111 -11.04 -1.03 10.52
CA VAL A 111 -9.63 -0.71 10.28
C VAL A 111 -9.12 -1.41 9.04
N LEU A 112 -8.63 -0.62 8.10
CA LEU A 112 -7.96 -1.06 6.89
C LEU A 112 -6.44 -0.97 7.07
N LEU A 113 -5.73 -2.07 6.85
CA LEU A 113 -4.28 -2.08 6.71
C LEU A 113 -3.90 -2.22 5.23
N ASP A 114 -3.19 -1.25 4.68
CA ASP A 114 -2.59 -1.31 3.34
C ASP A 114 -1.09 -1.61 3.47
N CYS A 115 -0.68 -2.83 3.10
CA CYS A 115 0.71 -3.26 3.20
C CYS A 115 1.46 -3.01 1.89
N GLY A 116 2.52 -2.19 1.97
CA GLY A 116 3.20 -1.63 0.79
C GLY A 116 2.37 -0.52 0.15
N ALA A 117 1.79 0.34 0.99
CA ALA A 117 0.86 1.38 0.56
C ALA A 117 1.49 2.44 -0.38
N GLY A 118 2.81 2.47 -0.52
CA GLY A 118 3.52 3.43 -1.35
C GLY A 118 3.19 4.86 -0.95
N THR A 119 2.65 5.64 -1.89
CA THR A 119 2.22 7.03 -1.65
C THR A 119 0.87 7.15 -0.94
N GLY A 120 0.18 6.04 -0.67
CA GLY A 120 -1.16 6.02 -0.10
C GLY A 120 -2.29 6.17 -1.14
N PHE A 121 -2.00 5.99 -2.43
CA PHE A 121 -2.98 6.14 -3.50
C PHE A 121 -4.22 5.25 -3.29
N TYR A 122 -4.04 3.94 -3.15
CA TYR A 122 -5.16 3.01 -2.96
C TYR A 122 -5.84 3.22 -1.61
N LEU A 123 -5.06 3.30 -0.52
CA LEU A 123 -5.57 3.57 0.83
C LEU A 123 -6.47 4.82 0.89
N SER A 124 -6.00 5.96 0.37
CA SER A 124 -6.76 7.21 0.41
C SER A 124 -8.07 7.13 -0.37
N ARG A 125 -8.06 6.52 -1.57
CA ARG A 125 -9.27 6.33 -2.38
C ARG A 125 -10.27 5.41 -1.71
N ILE A 126 -9.80 4.33 -1.08
CA ILE A 126 -10.68 3.44 -0.31
C ILE A 126 -11.29 4.18 0.88
N LEU A 127 -10.50 4.94 1.63
CA LEU A 127 -11.00 5.71 2.77
C LEU A 127 -11.99 6.80 2.36
N ASN A 128 -11.83 7.44 1.20
CA ASN A 128 -12.81 8.40 0.69
C ASN A 128 -14.20 7.77 0.50
N ILE A 129 -14.25 6.51 0.06
CA ILE A 129 -15.52 5.80 -0.16
C ILE A 129 -16.04 5.11 1.11
N CYS A 130 -15.14 4.60 1.95
CA CYS A 130 -15.44 4.05 3.27
C CYS A 130 -15.21 5.15 4.32
N ASP A 131 -16.11 6.13 4.35
CA ASP A 131 -15.98 7.41 5.06
C ASP A 131 -15.83 7.32 6.59
N ARG A 132 -16.20 6.18 7.18
CA ARG A 132 -16.04 5.91 8.62
C ARG A 132 -14.79 5.09 8.95
N ALA A 133 -14.18 4.43 7.96
CA ALA A 133 -13.03 3.57 8.19
C ALA A 133 -11.79 4.36 8.62
N THR A 134 -10.89 3.69 9.34
CA THR A 134 -9.55 4.20 9.67
C THR A 134 -8.51 3.38 8.92
N GLY A 135 -7.46 4.05 8.43
CA GLY A 135 -6.40 3.42 7.65
C GLY A 135 -5.07 3.38 8.38
N ILE A 136 -4.34 2.28 8.21
CA ILE A 136 -2.91 2.17 8.49
C ILE A 136 -2.25 1.80 7.16
N GLY A 137 -1.30 2.60 6.70
CA GLY A 137 -0.44 2.23 5.58
C GLY A 137 0.95 1.89 6.09
N THR A 138 1.44 0.70 5.77
CA THR A 138 2.83 0.31 6.07
C THR A 138 3.67 0.35 4.80
N GLU A 139 4.86 0.93 4.89
CA GLU A 139 5.76 1.08 3.75
C GLU A 139 7.23 1.00 4.21
N ILE A 140 8.13 0.41 3.42
CA ILE A 140 9.55 0.33 3.78
C ILE A 140 10.32 1.59 3.38
N SER A 141 9.89 2.27 2.32
CA SER A 141 10.49 3.54 1.87
C SER A 141 10.02 4.70 2.74
N ALA A 142 10.95 5.33 3.46
CA ALA A 142 10.66 6.57 4.19
C ALA A 142 10.22 7.71 3.25
N ALA A 143 10.68 7.72 1.99
CA ALA A 143 10.24 8.69 0.99
C ALA A 143 8.77 8.51 0.63
N ALA A 144 8.32 7.26 0.49
CA ALA A 144 6.92 6.93 0.22
C ALA A 144 6.03 7.16 1.46
N ALA A 145 6.48 6.74 2.64
CA ALA A 145 5.80 6.99 3.91
C ALA A 145 5.57 8.48 4.18
N ARG A 146 6.47 9.35 3.73
CA ARG A 146 6.32 10.80 3.77
C ARG A 146 5.15 11.31 2.92
N ARG A 147 4.89 10.70 1.77
CA ARG A 147 3.74 11.05 0.90
C ARG A 147 2.45 10.44 1.44
N LEU A 148 2.51 9.17 1.85
CA LEU A 148 1.43 8.45 2.53
C LEU A 148 0.88 9.20 3.74
N ALA A 149 1.75 9.77 4.59
CA ALA A 149 1.34 10.53 5.76
C ALA A 149 0.46 11.74 5.42
N LYS A 150 0.50 12.23 4.18
CA LYS A 150 -0.30 13.36 3.68
C LYS A 150 -1.45 12.92 2.80
N ALA A 151 -1.54 11.63 2.46
CA ALA A 151 -2.50 11.14 1.48
C ALA A 151 -3.93 11.25 1.97
N HIS A 152 -4.18 11.07 3.28
CA HIS A 152 -5.52 11.13 3.82
C HIS A 152 -5.53 11.39 5.34
N PRO A 153 -6.44 12.22 5.88
CA PRO A 153 -6.50 12.56 7.32
C PRO A 153 -6.83 11.39 8.25
N ARG A 154 -7.36 10.29 7.70
CA ARG A 154 -7.65 9.04 8.44
C ARG A 154 -6.62 7.94 8.19
N ALA A 155 -5.54 8.21 7.45
CA ALA A 155 -4.49 7.24 7.15
C ALA A 155 -3.24 7.51 8.01
N ALA A 156 -2.93 6.59 8.90
CA ALA A 156 -1.66 6.59 9.63
C ALA A 156 -0.55 6.00 8.76
N SER A 157 0.62 6.65 8.75
CA SER A 157 1.78 6.22 7.97
C SER A 157 2.84 5.61 8.87
N VAL A 158 3.18 4.36 8.63
CA VAL A 158 4.15 3.60 9.44
C VAL A 158 5.24 3.03 8.53
N VAL A 159 6.50 3.36 8.82
CA VAL A 159 7.62 2.70 8.14
C VAL A 159 7.86 1.35 8.79
N ALA A 160 7.65 0.26 8.03
CA ALA A 160 7.78 -1.11 8.49
C ALA A 160 8.22 -2.04 7.35
N ASP A 161 8.85 -3.16 7.71
CA ASP A 161 9.26 -4.20 6.76
C ASP A 161 8.30 -5.41 6.88
N THR A 162 7.44 -5.57 5.88
CA THR A 162 6.42 -6.64 5.83
C THR A 162 7.04 -8.04 5.99
N TRP A 163 8.27 -8.27 5.53
CA TRP A 163 8.93 -9.57 5.67
C TRP A 163 9.43 -9.85 7.09
N ARG A 164 9.71 -8.80 7.86
CA ARG A 164 10.27 -8.91 9.22
C ARG A 164 9.20 -8.87 10.31
N GLY A 165 7.96 -8.63 9.93
CA GLY A 165 6.82 -8.54 10.82
C GLY A 165 6.20 -7.15 10.83
N LEU A 166 4.90 -7.11 11.01
CA LEU A 166 4.12 -5.88 11.05
C LEU A 166 3.98 -5.39 12.49
N PRO A 167 4.25 -4.11 12.79
CA PRO A 167 4.14 -3.53 14.14
C PRO A 167 2.67 -3.24 14.50
N VAL A 168 1.82 -4.23 14.29
CA VAL A 168 0.36 -4.18 14.43
C VAL A 168 -0.07 -5.28 15.38
N ALA A 169 -1.08 -5.00 16.20
CA ALA A 169 -1.63 -5.93 17.17
C ALA A 169 -2.32 -7.12 16.51
N ASP A 170 -2.26 -8.27 17.17
CA ASP A 170 -2.94 -9.48 16.73
C ASP A 170 -4.46 -9.26 16.68
N GLY A 171 -5.11 -9.78 15.63
CA GLY A 171 -6.57 -9.80 15.53
C GLY A 171 -7.24 -8.42 15.50
N SER A 172 -6.51 -7.37 15.14
CA SER A 172 -6.94 -5.97 15.28
C SER A 172 -7.37 -5.30 13.98
N ILE A 173 -7.14 -5.97 12.84
CA ILE A 173 -7.44 -5.44 11.50
C ILE A 173 -8.69 -6.11 10.94
N ASP A 174 -9.61 -5.30 10.39
CA ASP A 174 -10.84 -5.81 9.77
C ASP A 174 -10.61 -6.24 8.32
N ALA A 175 -9.88 -5.43 7.56
CA ALA A 175 -9.49 -5.70 6.18
C ALA A 175 -8.02 -5.36 5.94
N LEU A 176 -7.34 -6.17 5.15
CA LEU A 176 -5.95 -5.97 4.73
C LEU A 176 -5.87 -5.96 3.21
N ALA A 177 -5.30 -4.91 2.63
CA ALA A 177 -5.05 -4.81 1.19
C ALA A 177 -3.54 -4.92 0.90
N VAL A 178 -3.20 -5.63 -0.17
CA VAL A 178 -1.82 -5.76 -0.67
C VAL A 178 -1.82 -5.60 -2.18
N VAL A 179 -1.37 -4.44 -2.66
CA VAL A 179 -1.41 -4.08 -4.09
C VAL A 179 -0.01 -4.01 -4.66
N PHE A 180 0.37 -4.99 -5.49
CA PHE A 180 1.72 -5.11 -6.08
C PHE A 180 2.89 -5.14 -5.08
N ALA A 181 2.61 -5.40 -3.80
CA ALA A 181 3.57 -5.35 -2.70
C ALA A 181 3.98 -6.76 -2.20
N PRO A 182 5.05 -6.84 -1.39
CA PRO A 182 5.44 -8.07 -0.69
C PRO A 182 4.31 -8.67 0.16
N ARG A 183 4.33 -9.99 0.33
CA ARG A 183 3.28 -10.74 1.02
C ARG A 183 3.88 -11.61 2.11
N ASN A 184 3.25 -11.60 3.28
CA ASN A 184 3.64 -12.44 4.40
C ASN A 184 2.36 -13.05 4.99
N ALA A 185 1.99 -14.23 4.50
CA ALA A 185 0.69 -14.83 4.81
C ALA A 185 0.47 -15.01 6.32
N ALA A 186 1.50 -15.45 7.04
CA ALA A 186 1.44 -15.66 8.49
C ALA A 186 1.21 -14.34 9.25
N GLU A 187 1.93 -13.27 8.88
CA GLU A 187 1.76 -11.95 9.50
C GLU A 187 0.41 -11.30 9.18
N PHE A 188 -0.07 -11.47 7.94
CA PHE A 188 -1.38 -10.97 7.55
C PHE A 188 -2.49 -11.67 8.35
N ALA A 189 -2.38 -12.99 8.52
CA ALA A 189 -3.31 -13.77 9.31
C ALA A 189 -3.23 -13.39 10.79
N ARG A 190 -2.04 -13.13 11.33
CA ARG A 190 -1.85 -12.64 12.70
C ARG A 190 -2.57 -11.31 12.93
N CYS A 191 -2.41 -10.35 12.02
CA CYS A 191 -2.97 -9.00 12.16
C CYS A 191 -4.50 -8.97 11.99
N LEU A 192 -5.04 -9.73 11.04
CA LEU A 192 -6.48 -9.77 10.76
C LEU A 192 -7.25 -10.38 11.93
N ARG A 193 -8.42 -9.84 12.28
CA ARG A 193 -9.37 -10.50 13.20
C ARG A 193 -9.89 -11.82 12.59
N PRO A 194 -10.37 -12.78 13.40
CA PRO A 194 -11.06 -13.96 12.86
C PRO A 194 -12.20 -13.55 11.91
N GLY A 195 -12.24 -14.13 10.70
CA GLY A 195 -13.20 -13.77 9.67
C GLY A 195 -12.92 -12.45 8.93
N GLY A 196 -11.82 -11.75 9.24
CA GLY A 196 -11.35 -10.56 8.52
C GLY A 196 -10.94 -10.87 7.08
N LEU A 197 -10.90 -9.83 6.24
CA LEU A 197 -10.65 -9.99 4.80
C LEU A 197 -9.21 -9.63 4.43
N LEU A 198 -8.57 -10.50 3.65
CA LEU A 198 -7.35 -10.22 2.92
C LEU A 198 -7.69 -10.02 1.45
N VAL A 199 -7.27 -8.89 0.87
CA VAL A 199 -7.44 -8.56 -0.55
C VAL A 199 -6.07 -8.40 -1.20
N VAL A 200 -5.76 -9.27 -2.15
CA VAL A 200 -4.46 -9.31 -2.82
C VAL A 200 -4.62 -8.96 -4.29
N ALA A 201 -4.02 -7.84 -4.71
CA ALA A 201 -3.96 -7.42 -6.11
C ALA A 201 -2.57 -7.68 -6.70
N TRP A 202 -2.53 -8.37 -7.84
CA TRP A 202 -1.29 -8.78 -8.50
C TRP A 202 -1.44 -8.88 -10.01
N PRO A 203 -0.36 -8.68 -10.77
CA PRO A 203 -0.48 -8.54 -12.22
C PRO A 203 -0.66 -9.94 -12.84
N SER A 204 -1.62 -10.06 -13.75
CA SER A 204 -1.76 -11.28 -14.57
C SER A 204 -0.67 -11.33 -15.65
N GLN A 205 -0.60 -12.42 -16.42
CA GLN A 205 0.39 -12.54 -17.51
C GLN A 205 0.24 -11.45 -18.59
N ASP A 206 -0.99 -10.96 -18.80
CA ASP A 206 -1.32 -9.95 -19.82
C ASP A 206 -1.13 -8.52 -19.33
N HIS A 207 -0.79 -8.32 -18.05
CA HIS A 207 -0.60 -6.98 -17.49
C HIS A 207 0.47 -6.22 -18.25
N LEU A 208 0.08 -5.04 -18.74
CA LEU A 208 0.84 -4.12 -19.58
C LEU A 208 1.26 -4.69 -20.94
N SER A 209 0.64 -5.78 -21.41
CA SER A 209 0.79 -6.23 -22.79
C SER A 209 0.02 -5.29 -23.75
N PRO A 210 0.55 -4.95 -24.95
CA PRO A 210 1.84 -5.35 -25.51
C PRO A 210 3.02 -4.50 -25.05
N LEU A 211 2.78 -3.35 -24.40
CA LEU A 211 3.80 -2.36 -24.02
C LEU A 211 5.04 -2.98 -23.34
N ARG A 212 4.81 -3.95 -22.45
CA ARG A 212 5.87 -4.62 -21.71
C ARG A 212 6.89 -5.31 -22.63
N GLU A 213 6.41 -5.96 -23.68
CA GLU A 213 7.26 -6.63 -24.67
C GLU A 213 7.94 -5.60 -25.57
N GLU A 214 7.19 -4.62 -26.06
CA GLU A 214 7.70 -3.57 -26.94
C GLU A 214 8.81 -2.73 -26.28
N LEU A 215 8.70 -2.46 -24.97
CA LEU A 215 9.67 -1.70 -24.20
C LEU A 215 10.75 -2.56 -23.54
N GLY A 216 10.72 -3.88 -23.72
CA GLY A 216 11.68 -4.81 -23.11
C GLY A 216 11.68 -4.76 -21.57
N MET A 217 10.49 -4.61 -20.99
CA MET A 217 10.27 -4.61 -19.54
C MET A 217 10.34 -6.04 -18.97
N LEU A 218 10.44 -6.15 -17.64
CA LEU A 218 10.49 -7.44 -16.97
C LEU A 218 9.22 -8.25 -17.15
N ASN A 219 9.39 -9.50 -17.57
CA ASN A 219 8.30 -10.46 -17.64
C ASN A 219 7.80 -10.86 -16.25
N ILE A 220 6.51 -11.16 -16.17
CA ILE A 220 5.90 -11.71 -14.97
C ILE A 220 6.20 -13.21 -14.93
N GLU A 221 6.85 -13.66 -13.86
CA GLU A 221 7.24 -15.06 -13.68
C GLU A 221 6.00 -15.98 -13.76
N LYS A 222 6.08 -17.03 -14.58
CA LYS A 222 5.04 -18.06 -14.71
C LYS A 222 5.00 -18.92 -13.45
N GLY A 223 3.81 -19.34 -13.03
CA GLY A 223 3.63 -20.18 -11.82
C GLY A 223 3.73 -19.43 -10.48
N LYS A 224 3.96 -18.11 -10.51
CA LYS A 224 3.89 -17.24 -9.33
C LYS A 224 2.52 -17.35 -8.64
N GLU A 225 1.46 -17.52 -9.42
CA GLU A 225 0.08 -17.66 -8.97
C GLU A 225 -0.14 -18.88 -8.07
N THR A 226 0.35 -20.04 -8.50
CA THR A 226 0.20 -21.30 -7.78
C THR A 226 0.96 -21.26 -6.46
N ARG A 227 2.16 -20.68 -6.46
CA ARG A 227 2.97 -20.54 -5.24
C ARG A 227 2.31 -19.59 -4.24
N LEU A 228 1.77 -18.48 -4.73
CA LEU A 228 1.03 -17.51 -3.91
C LEU A 228 -0.24 -18.12 -3.32
N GLY A 229 -1.00 -18.87 -4.13
CA GLY A 229 -2.18 -19.59 -3.66
C GLY A 229 -1.83 -20.52 -2.49
N ALA A 230 -0.85 -21.39 -2.69
CA ALA A 230 -0.43 -22.36 -1.66
C ALA A 230 0.05 -21.71 -0.35
N GLU A 231 0.77 -20.58 -0.41
CA GLU A 231 1.20 -19.85 0.79
C GLU A 231 0.00 -19.29 1.57
N LEU A 232 -0.99 -18.74 0.86
CA LEU A 232 -2.17 -18.13 1.47
C LEU A 232 -3.18 -19.17 1.98
N GLU A 233 -3.37 -20.29 1.28
CA GLU A 233 -4.30 -21.37 1.66
C GLU A 233 -4.00 -21.99 3.03
N THR A 234 -2.79 -21.81 3.56
CA THR A 234 -2.41 -22.27 4.90
C THR A 234 -3.22 -21.55 5.99
N HIS A 235 -3.50 -20.26 5.80
CA HIS A 235 -4.10 -19.39 6.82
C HIS A 235 -5.47 -18.83 6.44
N PHE A 236 -5.84 -18.92 5.16
CA PHE A 236 -7.00 -18.26 4.61
C PHE A 236 -7.88 -19.20 3.79
N ASP A 237 -9.17 -18.91 3.78
CA ASP A 237 -10.14 -19.51 2.87
C ASP A 237 -10.36 -18.57 1.69
N PHE A 238 -10.28 -19.10 0.47
CA PHE A 238 -10.51 -18.32 -0.73
C PHE A 238 -11.99 -18.07 -0.95
N ASP A 239 -12.34 -16.81 -1.20
CA ASP A 239 -13.66 -16.42 -1.68
C ASP A 239 -13.59 -16.36 -3.20
N GLU A 240 -13.93 -17.47 -3.86
CA GLU A 240 -13.88 -17.59 -5.32
C GLU A 240 -14.84 -16.61 -5.99
N GLU A 241 -16.07 -16.48 -5.48
CA GLU A 241 -17.08 -15.54 -5.99
C GLU A 241 -16.63 -14.08 -5.78
N GLY A 242 -16.00 -13.84 -4.64
CA GLY A 242 -15.39 -12.56 -4.30
C GLY A 242 -14.07 -12.30 -5.01
N SER A 243 -13.54 -13.17 -5.89
CA SER A 243 -12.26 -13.01 -6.59
C SER A 243 -12.46 -12.80 -8.09
N SER A 244 -11.69 -11.90 -8.71
CA SER A 244 -11.82 -11.63 -10.15
C SER A 244 -10.57 -10.98 -10.76
N THR A 245 -10.49 -11.00 -12.10
CA THR A 245 -9.48 -10.24 -12.84
C THR A 245 -10.09 -8.92 -13.32
N VAL A 246 -9.46 -7.81 -12.95
CA VAL A 246 -9.77 -6.48 -13.48
C VAL A 246 -9.02 -6.31 -14.79
N THR A 247 -9.76 -6.05 -15.86
CA THR A 247 -9.21 -5.79 -17.19
C THR A 247 -9.68 -4.46 -17.74
N SER A 248 -8.77 -3.61 -18.22
CA SER A 248 -9.10 -2.44 -19.04
C SER A 248 -8.03 -2.18 -20.09
N ASN A 249 -8.44 -1.58 -21.21
CA ASN A 249 -7.53 -1.15 -22.26
C ASN A 249 -7.01 0.25 -21.93
N LEU A 250 -5.69 0.37 -21.82
CA LEU A 250 -4.99 1.61 -21.62
C LEU A 250 -4.57 2.20 -22.95
N ARG A 251 -4.70 3.53 -23.05
CA ARG A 251 -4.19 4.33 -24.16
C ARG A 251 -3.27 5.36 -23.56
N LEU A 252 -1.98 5.09 -23.63
CA LEU A 252 -0.98 5.85 -22.90
C LEU A 252 -0.35 6.90 -23.79
N SER A 253 -0.07 8.07 -23.23
CA SER A 253 0.89 9.01 -23.83
C SER A 253 2.33 8.46 -23.71
N ALA A 254 3.28 9.09 -24.40
CA ALA A 254 4.69 8.73 -24.28
C ALA A 254 5.20 8.86 -22.83
N ASP A 255 4.85 9.95 -22.14
CA ASP A 255 5.26 10.16 -20.74
C ASP A 255 4.61 9.15 -19.78
N GLU A 256 3.36 8.77 -20.03
CA GLU A 256 2.68 7.73 -19.26
C GLU A 256 3.28 6.34 -19.48
N ALA A 257 3.64 6.01 -20.73
CA ALA A 257 4.31 4.75 -21.06
C ALA A 257 5.67 4.64 -20.36
N VAL A 258 6.48 5.71 -20.40
CA VAL A 258 7.74 5.80 -19.65
C VAL A 258 7.47 5.71 -18.15
N GLY A 259 6.50 6.46 -17.64
CA GLY A 259 6.12 6.47 -16.23
C GLY A 259 5.72 5.08 -15.71
N ILE A 260 4.87 4.37 -16.45
CA ILE A 260 4.42 3.01 -16.12
C ILE A 260 5.61 2.04 -16.08
N ALA A 261 6.53 2.15 -17.04
CA ALA A 261 7.69 1.29 -17.08
C ALA A 261 8.64 1.53 -15.89
N LEU A 262 8.82 2.79 -15.50
CA LEU A 262 9.76 3.20 -14.46
C LEU A 262 9.20 3.12 -13.03
N MET A 263 7.87 3.14 -12.84
CA MET A 263 7.26 2.91 -11.52
C MET A 263 7.27 1.44 -11.10
N GLY A 264 7.51 0.53 -12.04
CA GLY A 264 7.63 -0.91 -11.81
C GLY A 264 9.09 -1.37 -11.63
N PRO A 265 9.33 -2.68 -11.41
CA PRO A 265 10.66 -3.22 -11.17
C PRO A 265 11.62 -3.07 -12.37
N SER A 266 11.10 -2.76 -13.57
CA SER A 266 11.89 -2.47 -14.76
C SER A 266 12.70 -1.17 -14.62
N GLY A 267 12.19 -0.17 -13.89
CA GLY A 267 12.88 1.11 -13.67
C GLY A 267 14.20 0.99 -12.92
N ALA A 268 14.36 -0.05 -12.10
CA ALA A 268 15.62 -0.34 -11.42
C ALA A 268 16.70 -0.91 -12.37
N ARG A 269 16.32 -1.37 -13.58
CA ARG A 269 17.23 -1.97 -14.56
C ARG A 269 17.42 -1.12 -15.81
N ILE A 270 16.40 -0.37 -16.21
CA ILE A 270 16.40 0.44 -17.42
C ILE A 270 16.28 1.89 -16.97
N GLY A 271 17.31 2.70 -17.25
CA GLY A 271 17.30 4.12 -16.94
C GLY A 271 16.22 4.89 -17.71
N GLU A 272 15.82 6.05 -17.18
CA GLU A 272 14.77 6.87 -17.79
C GLU A 272 15.10 7.27 -19.23
N GLU A 273 16.35 7.66 -19.50
CA GLU A 273 16.78 8.06 -20.84
C GLU A 273 16.65 6.90 -21.85
N ASP A 274 17.10 5.70 -21.48
CA ASP A 274 16.97 4.50 -22.31
C ASP A 274 15.51 4.17 -22.58
N MET A 275 14.64 4.31 -21.56
CA MET A 275 13.21 4.06 -21.70
C MET A 275 12.56 5.06 -22.64
N ARG A 276 12.90 6.35 -22.53
CA ARG A 276 12.42 7.39 -23.45
C ARG A 276 12.82 7.10 -24.88
N ARG A 277 14.09 6.77 -25.13
CA ARG A 277 14.57 6.40 -26.48
C ARG A 277 13.81 5.21 -27.06
N ARG A 278 13.44 4.21 -26.24
CA ARG A 278 12.63 3.07 -26.69
C ARG A 278 11.22 3.50 -27.09
N VAL A 279 10.55 4.30 -26.24
CA VAL A 279 9.21 4.83 -26.49
C VAL A 279 9.19 5.68 -27.77
N GLU A 280 10.15 6.60 -27.91
CA GLU A 280 10.31 7.44 -29.10
C GLU A 280 10.59 6.62 -30.36
N GLY A 281 11.44 5.59 -30.25
CA GLY A 281 11.80 4.69 -31.36
C GLY A 281 10.62 3.90 -31.94
N LEU A 282 9.52 3.75 -31.20
CA LEU A 282 8.29 3.12 -31.69
C LEU A 282 7.49 4.02 -32.65
N GLY A 283 7.78 5.33 -32.71
CA GLY A 283 7.20 6.26 -33.68
C GLY A 283 5.69 6.43 -33.61
N ARG A 284 5.09 6.26 -32.42
CA ARG A 284 3.63 6.32 -32.18
C ARG A 284 3.28 7.41 -31.16
N GLU A 285 2.11 8.03 -31.32
CA GLU A 285 1.59 9.01 -30.35
C GLU A 285 0.85 8.36 -29.18
N VAL A 286 0.27 7.17 -29.41
CA VAL A 286 -0.50 6.41 -28.42
C VAL A 286 0.08 5.02 -28.27
N PHE A 287 0.32 4.64 -27.02
CA PHE A 287 0.89 3.34 -26.65
C PHE A 287 -0.19 2.47 -26.01
N PRO A 288 -0.64 1.40 -26.69
CA PRO A 288 -1.62 0.49 -26.13
C PRO A 288 -1.00 -0.37 -25.02
N ALA A 289 -1.74 -0.57 -23.94
CA ALA A 289 -1.40 -1.53 -22.90
C ALA A 289 -2.68 -2.10 -22.26
N ALA A 290 -2.60 -3.23 -21.60
CA ALA A 290 -3.71 -3.76 -20.82
C ALA A 290 -3.45 -3.58 -19.31
N LEU A 291 -4.35 -2.92 -18.60
CA LEU A 291 -4.45 -3.14 -17.16
C LEU A 291 -5.08 -4.51 -16.97
N SER A 292 -4.30 -5.52 -16.59
CA SER A 292 -4.83 -6.85 -16.26
C SER A 292 -4.33 -7.29 -14.89
N VAL A 293 -5.21 -7.28 -13.88
CA VAL A 293 -4.84 -7.43 -12.48
C VAL A 293 -5.77 -8.42 -11.81
N ASN A 294 -5.21 -9.50 -11.29
CA ASN A 294 -5.95 -10.45 -10.47
C ASN A 294 -6.16 -9.85 -9.07
N VAL A 295 -7.41 -9.87 -8.61
CA VAL A 295 -7.81 -9.45 -7.26
C VAL A 295 -8.41 -10.67 -6.57
N SER A 296 -7.65 -11.25 -5.65
CA SER A 296 -8.09 -12.37 -4.81
C SER A 296 -8.62 -11.83 -3.49
N VAL A 297 -9.80 -12.30 -3.09
CA VAL A 297 -10.38 -12.04 -1.77
C VAL A 297 -10.31 -13.32 -0.97
N LEU A 298 -9.80 -13.21 0.25
CA LEU A 298 -9.63 -14.33 1.15
C LEU A 298 -10.12 -13.95 2.53
N ARG A 299 -10.63 -14.93 3.26
CA ARG A 299 -11.10 -14.77 4.64
C ARG A 299 -10.13 -15.45 5.59
N ARG A 300 -9.78 -14.77 6.67
CA ARG A 300 -8.97 -15.37 7.73
C ARG A 300 -9.77 -16.48 8.42
N ARG A 301 -9.17 -17.67 8.52
CA ARG A 301 -9.67 -18.81 9.32
C ARG A 301 -9.72 -18.49 10.81
#